data_AF-A0AA51UEV0-F1
#
_entry.id   AF-A0AA51UEV0-F1
#
_cell.length_a   1.000
_cell.length_b   1.000
_cell.length_c   1.000
_cell.angle_alpha   90.00
_cell.angle_beta   90.00
_cell.angle_gamma   90.00
#
_symmetry.space_group_name_H-M   'P 1'
#
loop_
_entity.id
_entity.type
_entity.pdbx_description
1 polymer ?
#
loop_
_entity_poly.entity_id
_entity_poly.type
_entity_poly.pdbx_seq_one_letter_code
_entity_poly.pdbx_strand_id
1 'polypeptide(L)'
;MHNANQYVSQFANIPDFLKDVKYIILFYVLGDFLTTAQALNYGFEENNFLAMVFQNYGVESLLVLKAFFLFIVYWNYRILRESDSKWTDLLWVVSRKSIAIVGLFLVVNNLMVIFMECSLLQVIHTMTF
;
A
#
# COMPACT_ATOMS: atom_id res chain seq x y z
N MET A 1 -27.97 -19.08 22.98
CA MET A 1 -27.58 -19.25 21.56
C MET A 1 -27.24 -17.89 20.95
N HIS A 2 -26.16 -17.22 21.40
CA HIS A 2 -25.88 -15.82 21.04
C HIS A 2 -24.48 -15.59 20.43
N ASN A 3 -23.72 -16.65 20.11
CA ASN A 3 -22.32 -16.53 19.69
C ASN A 3 -22.03 -16.90 18.22
N ALA A 4 -22.96 -17.55 17.49
CA ALA A 4 -22.69 -17.96 16.10
C ALA A 4 -22.92 -16.81 15.08
N ASN A 5 -23.86 -15.90 15.36
CA ASN A 5 -24.24 -14.86 14.40
C ASN A 5 -23.23 -13.70 14.30
N GLN A 6 -22.38 -13.48 15.31
CA GLN A 6 -21.33 -12.46 15.24
C GLN A 6 -20.17 -12.84 14.30
N TYR A 7 -19.90 -14.13 14.10
CA TYR A 7 -18.86 -14.56 13.15
C TYR A 7 -19.38 -14.52 11.71
N VAL A 8 -20.68 -14.77 11.49
CA VAL A 8 -21.30 -14.69 10.16
C VAL A 8 -21.36 -13.23 9.66
N SER A 9 -21.49 -12.24 10.55
CA SER A 9 -21.37 -10.82 10.18
C SER A 9 -19.94 -10.33 9.97
N GLN A 10 -18.92 -11.03 10.48
CA GLN A 10 -17.50 -10.67 10.29
C GLN A 10 -17.02 -10.84 8.84
N PHE A 11 -17.50 -11.87 8.13
CA PHE A 11 -17.14 -12.12 6.72
C PHE A 11 -18.02 -11.34 5.74
N ALA A 12 -19.21 -10.92 6.16
CA ALA A 12 -20.13 -10.12 5.35
C ALA A 12 -19.52 -8.77 4.90
N ASN A 13 -18.51 -8.26 5.62
CA ASN A 13 -17.85 -6.98 5.32
C ASN A 13 -16.58 -7.11 4.44
N ILE A 14 -16.15 -8.31 4.04
CA ILE A 14 -14.96 -8.46 3.17
C ILE A 14 -15.17 -7.84 1.78
N PRO A 15 -16.32 -8.03 1.10
CA PRO A 15 -16.57 -7.39 -0.18
C PRO A 15 -16.55 -5.85 -0.07
N ASP A 16 -17.11 -5.31 1.01
CA ASP A 16 -17.12 -3.87 1.27
C ASP A 16 -15.72 -3.34 1.58
N PHE A 17 -14.94 -4.09 2.37
CA PHE A 17 -13.53 -3.78 2.59
C PHE A 17 -12.75 -3.74 1.28
N LEU A 18 -12.85 -4.78 0.44
CA LEU A 18 -12.15 -4.85 -0.85
C LEU A 18 -12.56 -3.70 -1.78
N LYS A 19 -13.84 -3.32 -1.78
CA LYS A 19 -14.33 -2.17 -2.54
C LYS A 19 -13.74 -0.86 -2.03
N ASP A 20 -13.58 -0.71 -0.72
CA ASP A 20 -12.99 0.46 -0.07
C ASP A 20 -11.48 0.58 -0.31
N VAL A 21 -10.75 -0.55 -0.32
CA VAL A 21 -9.29 -0.58 -0.45
C VAL A 21 -8.80 -0.85 -1.88
N LYS A 22 -9.68 -0.96 -2.87
CA LYS A 22 -9.30 -1.27 -4.27
C LYS A 22 -8.17 -0.40 -4.83
N TYR A 23 -8.11 0.89 -4.45
CA TYR A 23 -7.06 1.80 -4.89
C TYR A 23 -5.74 1.60 -4.12
N ILE A 24 -5.80 1.12 -2.87
CA ILE A 24 -4.62 0.68 -2.13
C ILE A 24 -4.06 -0.57 -2.80
N ILE A 25 -4.90 -1.54 -3.11
CA ILE A 25 -4.48 -2.76 -3.82
C ILE A 25 -3.88 -2.39 -5.18
N LEU A 26 -4.55 -1.52 -5.95
CA LEU A 26 -4.09 -1.14 -7.28
C LEU A 26 -2.76 -0.37 -7.24
N PHE A 27 -2.66 0.70 -6.45
CA PHE A 27 -1.48 1.57 -6.50
C PHE A 27 -0.39 1.17 -5.51
N TYR A 28 -0.75 0.92 -4.25
CA TYR A 28 0.23 0.65 -3.20
C TYR A 28 0.77 -0.79 -3.22
N VAL A 29 -0.04 -1.76 -3.69
CA VAL A 29 0.38 -3.17 -3.76
C VAL A 29 0.84 -3.52 -5.16
N LEU A 30 -0.06 -3.58 -6.14
CA LEU A 30 0.27 -4.05 -7.49
C LEU A 30 1.13 -3.06 -8.26
N GLY A 31 0.71 -1.80 -8.34
CA GLY A 31 1.43 -0.76 -9.08
C GLY A 31 2.84 -0.57 -8.54
N ASP A 32 2.97 -0.34 -7.24
CA ASP A 32 4.28 -0.16 -6.60
C ASP A 32 5.17 -1.39 -6.79
N PHE A 33 4.64 -2.61 -6.61
CA PHE A 33 5.39 -3.84 -6.83
C PHE A 33 5.89 -3.97 -8.27
N LEU A 34 4.99 -3.84 -9.25
CA LEU A 34 5.34 -3.99 -10.67
C LEU A 34 6.37 -2.94 -11.11
N THR A 35 6.16 -1.70 -10.68
CA THR A 35 7.08 -0.61 -11.04
C THR A 35 8.41 -0.73 -10.31
N THR A 36 8.45 -1.20 -9.07
CA THR A 36 9.72 -1.49 -8.36
C THR A 36 10.44 -2.67 -8.99
N ALA A 37 9.73 -3.76 -9.30
CA ALA A 37 10.29 -4.94 -9.96
C ALA A 37 10.92 -4.59 -11.31
N GLN A 38 10.28 -3.70 -12.07
CA GLN A 38 10.82 -3.22 -13.33
C GLN A 38 11.97 -2.23 -13.14
N ALA A 39 11.87 -1.30 -12.18
CA ALA A 39 12.93 -0.33 -11.87
C ALA A 39 14.22 -0.99 -11.35
N LEU A 40 14.12 -2.12 -10.64
CA LEU A 40 15.29 -2.88 -10.17
C LEU A 40 16.19 -3.38 -11.30
N ASN A 41 15.63 -3.65 -12.48
CA ASN A 41 16.44 -4.00 -13.67
C ASN A 41 17.29 -2.83 -14.16
N TYR A 42 17.01 -1.60 -13.73
CA TYR A 42 17.75 -0.38 -14.06
C TYR A 42 18.73 0.05 -12.95
N GLY A 43 18.85 -0.74 -11.86
CA GLY A 43 19.99 -0.67 -10.94
C GLY A 43 19.94 0.39 -9.84
N PHE A 44 18.81 1.06 -9.61
CA PHE A 44 18.69 2.10 -8.58
C PHE A 44 17.78 1.66 -7.43
N GLU A 45 18.39 1.20 -6.34
CA GLU A 45 17.71 1.05 -5.08
C GLU A 45 18.46 1.80 -3.98
N GLU A 46 18.01 3.03 -3.69
CA GLU A 46 18.63 3.88 -2.66
C GLU A 46 18.28 3.44 -1.22
N ASN A 47 17.35 2.50 -1.04
CA ASN A 47 16.86 2.11 0.28
C ASN A 47 17.55 0.84 0.79
N ASN A 48 18.55 1.01 1.67
CA ASN A 48 19.35 -0.07 2.25
C ASN A 48 18.53 -1.22 2.86
N PHE A 49 17.35 -0.93 3.42
CA PHE A 49 16.48 -1.96 3.99
C PHE A 49 15.88 -2.86 2.91
N LEU A 50 15.38 -2.26 1.82
CA LEU A 50 14.78 -3.01 0.72
C LEU A 50 15.84 -3.77 -0.08
N ALA A 51 17.01 -3.15 -0.29
CA ALA A 51 18.15 -3.81 -0.93
C ALA A 51 18.61 -5.06 -0.16
N MET A 52 18.67 -5.00 1.17
CA MET A 52 18.97 -6.16 2.00
C MET A 52 17.90 -7.25 1.87
N VAL A 53 16.62 -6.86 1.85
CA VAL A 53 15.50 -7.79 1.69
C VAL A 53 15.56 -8.48 0.31
N PHE A 54 15.86 -7.75 -0.76
CA PHE A 54 16.00 -8.32 -2.10
C PHE A 54 17.19 -9.24 -2.27
N GLN A 55 18.34 -8.91 -1.68
CA GLN A 55 19.51 -9.78 -1.73
C GLN A 55 19.26 -11.13 -1.04
N ASN A 56 18.44 -11.15 0.02
CA ASN A 56 18.19 -12.37 0.80
C ASN A 56 16.94 -13.16 0.35
N TYR A 57 15.89 -12.48 -0.11
CA TYR A 57 14.58 -13.09 -0.37
C TYR A 57 14.03 -12.82 -1.78
N GLY A 58 14.73 -12.03 -2.61
CA GLY A 58 14.32 -11.67 -3.96
C GLY A 58 13.17 -10.66 -4.00
N VAL A 59 12.77 -10.24 -5.21
CA VAL A 59 11.73 -9.21 -5.40
C VAL A 59 10.36 -9.66 -4.87
N GLU A 60 10.09 -10.96 -4.88
CA GLU A 60 8.84 -11.56 -4.41
C GLU A 60 8.54 -11.28 -2.93
N SER A 61 9.56 -11.02 -2.10
CA SER A 61 9.33 -10.67 -0.69
C SER A 61 8.62 -9.33 -0.51
N LEU A 62 8.65 -8.43 -1.51
CA LEU A 62 7.82 -7.23 -1.48
C LEU A 62 6.33 -7.57 -1.47
N LEU A 63 5.88 -8.54 -2.27
CA LEU A 63 4.47 -8.94 -2.28
C LEU A 63 4.05 -9.46 -0.91
N VAL A 64 4.92 -10.21 -0.23
CA VAL A 64 4.67 -10.70 1.13
C VAL A 64 4.54 -9.53 2.12
N LEU A 65 5.43 -8.55 2.06
CA LEU A 65 5.38 -7.37 2.91
C LEU A 65 4.11 -6.54 2.65
N LYS A 66 3.71 -6.40 1.38
CA LYS A 66 2.48 -5.70 0.98
C LYS A 66 1.22 -6.46 1.40
N ALA A 67 1.23 -7.78 1.34
CA ALA A 67 0.14 -8.62 1.83
C ALA A 67 -0.01 -8.50 3.36
N PHE A 68 1.11 -8.49 4.09
CA PHE A 68 1.11 -8.24 5.53
C PHE A 68 0.59 -6.83 5.86
N PHE A 69 0.98 -5.82 5.09
CA PHE A 69 0.43 -4.48 5.23
C PHE A 69 -1.08 -4.44 4.99
N LEU A 70 -1.61 -5.12 3.96
CA LEU A 70 -3.06 -5.24 3.75
C LEU A 70 -3.77 -5.91 4.93
N PHE A 71 -3.16 -6.91 5.57
CA PHE A 71 -3.69 -7.52 6.78
C PHE A 71 -3.80 -6.50 7.93
N ILE A 72 -2.78 -5.65 8.13
CA ILE A 72 -2.82 -4.56 9.12
C ILE A 72 -3.93 -3.54 8.78
N VAL A 73 -4.09 -3.21 7.50
CA VAL A 73 -5.16 -2.29 7.05
C VAL A 73 -6.54 -2.90 7.31
N TYR A 74 -6.72 -4.19 7.06
CA TYR A 74 -7.95 -4.91 7.38
C TYR A 74 -8.22 -4.93 8.89
N TRP A 75 -7.20 -5.16 9.70
CA TRP A 75 -7.32 -5.12 11.15
C TRP A 75 -7.75 -3.73 11.65
N ASN A 76 -7.15 -2.66 11.11
CA ASN A 76 -7.54 -1.28 11.43
C ASN A 76 -8.97 -0.97 10.98
N TYR A 77 -9.36 -1.41 9.78
CA TYR A 77 -10.73 -1.26 9.28
C TYR A 77 -11.75 -1.85 10.26
N ARG A 78 -11.46 -3.05 10.79
CA ARG A 78 -12.32 -3.71 11.77
C ARG A 78 -12.47 -2.91 13.06
N ILE A 79 -11.35 -2.49 13.65
CA ILE A 79 -11.37 -1.70 14.91
C ILE A 79 -12.17 -0.42 14.73
N LEU A 80 -11.99 0.28 13.60
CA LEU A 80 -12.67 1.55 13.34
C LEU A 80 -14.18 1.37 13.10
N ARG A 81 -14.59 0.26 12.46
CA ARG A 81 -16.00 -0.09 12.21
C ARG A 81 -16.73 -0.57 13.47
N GLU A 82 -16.03 -1.12 14.46
CA GLU A 82 -16.63 -1.57 15.72
C GLU A 82 -17.06 -0.41 16.64
N SER A 83 -16.50 0.80 16.45
CA SER A 83 -16.75 1.94 17.34
C SER A 83 -18.01 2.77 17.01
N ASP A 84 -18.72 2.46 15.91
CA ASP A 84 -19.96 3.11 15.41
C ASP A 84 -20.01 4.66 15.51
N SER A 85 -18.85 5.31 15.42
CA SER A 85 -18.69 6.75 15.64
C SER A 85 -18.40 7.45 14.31
N LYS A 86 -19.04 8.61 14.10
CA LYS A 86 -18.76 9.46 12.93
C LYS A 86 -17.27 9.83 12.80
N TRP A 87 -16.57 9.92 13.94
CA TRP A 87 -15.13 10.20 13.95
C TRP A 87 -14.30 9.01 13.44
N THR A 88 -14.67 7.77 13.78
CA THR A 88 -13.93 6.59 13.32
C THR A 88 -14.18 6.31 11.83
N ASP A 89 -15.37 6.62 11.33
CA ASP A 89 -15.66 6.62 9.90
C ASP A 89 -14.83 7.66 9.14
N LEU A 90 -14.73 8.89 9.66
CA LEU A 90 -13.88 9.94 9.06
C LEU A 90 -12.42 9.48 9.02
N LEU A 91 -11.90 8.93 10.12
CA LEU A 91 -10.54 8.41 10.20
C LEU A 91 -10.29 7.32 9.17
N TRP A 92 -11.21 6.36 9.01
CA TRP A 92 -11.11 5.33 7.98
C TRP A 92 -11.03 5.93 6.57
N VAL A 93 -11.91 6.89 6.26
CA VAL A 93 -11.95 7.53 4.94
C VAL A 93 -10.66 8.31 4.64
N VAL A 94 -10.11 9.00 5.64
CA VAL A 94 -8.84 9.74 5.51
C VAL A 94 -7.69 8.76 5.34
N SER A 95 -7.55 7.77 6.23
CA SER A 95 -6.47 6.78 6.20
C SER A 95 -6.41 6.05 4.86
N ARG A 96 -7.54 5.53 4.36
CA ARG A 96 -7.56 4.79 3.09
C ARG A 96 -7.16 5.66 1.90
N LYS A 97 -7.57 6.94 1.89
CA LYS A 97 -7.22 7.90 0.82
C LYS A 97 -5.74 8.27 0.90
N SER A 98 -5.22 8.54 2.09
CA SER A 98 -3.80 8.85 2.30
C SER A 98 -2.91 7.70 1.84
N ILE A 99 -3.25 6.45 2.19
CA ILE A 99 -2.49 5.27 1.75
C ILE A 99 -2.54 5.14 0.21
N ALA A 100 -3.72 5.35 -0.41
CA ALA A 100 -3.85 5.30 -1.86
C ALA A 100 -3.02 6.41 -2.56
N ILE A 101 -2.97 7.61 -2.00
CA ILE A 101 -2.16 8.73 -2.50
C ILE A 101 -0.67 8.40 -2.39
N VAL A 102 -0.23 7.87 -1.25
CA VAL A 102 1.16 7.41 -1.06
C VAL A 102 1.50 6.32 -2.08
N GLY A 103 0.61 5.33 -2.28
CA GLY A 103 0.79 4.31 -3.30
C GLY A 103 0.92 4.88 -4.71
N LEU A 104 0.05 5.84 -5.07
CA LEU A 104 0.12 6.52 -6.36
C LEU A 104 1.43 7.29 -6.53
N PHE A 105 1.88 7.98 -5.49
CA PHE A 105 3.14 8.71 -5.48
C PHE A 105 4.33 7.78 -5.73
N LEU A 106 4.37 6.61 -5.07
CA LEU A 106 5.41 5.60 -5.27
C LEU A 106 5.40 5.08 -6.72
N VAL A 107 4.23 4.76 -7.26
CA VAL A 107 4.08 4.34 -8.66
C VAL A 107 4.63 5.39 -9.63
N VAL A 108 4.25 6.66 -9.45
CA VAL A 108 4.73 7.74 -10.33
C VAL A 108 6.24 7.91 -10.18
N ASN A 109 6.78 7.85 -8.97
CA ASN A 109 8.23 7.93 -8.74
C ASN A 109 8.97 6.80 -9.46
N ASN A 110 8.52 5.56 -9.31
CA ASN A 110 9.15 4.41 -9.94
C ASN A 110 9.00 4.44 -11.47
N LEU A 111 7.86 4.91 -12.00
CA LEU A 111 7.69 5.12 -13.44
C LEU A 111 8.63 6.20 -13.98
N MET A 112 8.87 7.28 -13.23
CA MET A 112 9.85 8.29 -13.62
C MET A 112 11.26 7.72 -13.68
N VAL A 113 11.64 6.85 -12.73
CA VAL A 113 12.92 6.14 -12.79
C VAL A 113 13.01 5.27 -14.05
N ILE A 114 11.95 4.55 -14.40
CA ILE A 114 11.94 3.67 -15.59
C ILE A 114 12.03 4.47 -16.90
N PHE A 115 11.28 5.58 -17.02
CA PHE A 115 11.18 6.32 -18.29
C PHE A 115 12.20 7.43 -18.46
N MET A 116 12.68 8.03 -17.36
CA MET A 116 13.53 9.21 -17.37
C MET A 116 14.88 9.00 -16.68
N GLU A 117 15.13 7.80 -16.14
CA GLU A 117 16.33 7.46 -15.33
C GLU A 117 16.56 8.43 -14.15
N CYS A 118 15.53 9.18 -13.75
CA CYS A 118 15.56 10.17 -12.67
C CYS A 118 14.42 9.90 -11.69
N SER A 119 14.69 10.00 -10.39
CA SER A 119 13.63 9.90 -9.37
C SER A 119 12.90 11.24 -9.19
N LEU A 120 11.63 11.21 -8.74
CA LEU A 120 10.87 12.44 -8.42
C LEU A 120 11.60 13.29 -7.37
N LEU A 121 12.24 12.64 -6.40
CA LEU A 121 13.01 13.31 -5.36
C LEU A 121 14.19 14.07 -5.94
N GLN A 122 14.88 13.49 -6.92
CA GLN A 122 16.00 14.13 -7.60
C GLN A 122 15.54 15.30 -8.46
N VAL A 123 14.40 15.18 -9.14
CA VAL A 123 13.80 16.27 -9.92
C VAL A 123 13.32 17.42 -9.03
N ILE A 124 12.65 17.13 -7.92
CA ILE A 124 12.23 18.15 -6.94
C ILE A 124 13.44 18.87 -6.37
N HIS A 125 14.48 18.12 -5.97
CA HIS A 125 15.73 18.70 -5.46
C HIS A 125 16.40 19.62 -6.50
N THR A 126 16.34 19.27 -7.79
CA THR A 126 16.92 20.07 -8.88
C THR A 126 16.11 21.33 -9.19
N MET A 127 14.78 21.33 -8.97
CA MET A 127 13.93 22.51 -9.19
C MET A 127 13.94 23.52 -8.02
N THR A 128 14.48 23.14 -6.85
CA THR A 128 14.57 24.01 -5.67
C THR A 128 15.87 24.82 -5.57
N PHE A 129 16.73 24.81 -6.60
CA PHE A 129 17.94 25.64 -6.69
C PHE A 129 17.97 26.48 -7.98
#